data_AF-A0A8C6EKY5-F1
#
_entry.id   AF-A0A8C6EKY5-F1
#
_cell.length_a   1.000
_cell.length_b   1.000
_cell.length_c   1.000
_cell.angle_alpha   90.00
_cell.angle_beta   90.00
_cell.angle_gamma   90.00
#
_symmetry.space_group_name_H-M   'P 1'
#
loop_
_entity.id
_entity.type
_entity.pdbx_description
1 polymer ?
#
loop_
_entity_poly.entity_id
_entity_poly.type
_entity_poly.pdbx_seq_one_letter_code
_entity_poly.pdbx_strand_id
1 'polypeptide(L)'
;MVTQTCVTCIFCFQMFFQLKMTIMLSSLEVWSDQSKISTSGDVDELLQRFLSWKQKFSFQRFRDMAYLLIYRDHLIHVGATYHGMACDPKFAAGVALYSKRITLEAFSVVLVQLLGINLGLTYDNIYNCYCQGATCIMSPEAIFLAVAAWMNLNR
;
A
#
# COMPACT_ATOMS: atom_id res chain seq x y z
N MET A 1 16.88 -13.95 0.02
CA MET A 1 15.61 -13.36 0.53
C MET A 1 15.23 -12.08 -0.23
N VAL A 2 15.40 -12.06 -1.57
CA VAL A 2 15.09 -10.89 -2.44
C VAL A 2 14.04 -11.27 -3.50
N THR A 3 13.83 -12.56 -3.74
CA THR A 3 12.88 -13.09 -4.73
C THR A 3 11.42 -13.01 -4.27
N GLN A 4 11.13 -13.10 -2.96
CA GLN A 4 9.74 -13.09 -2.46
C GLN A 4 9.06 -11.72 -2.56
N THR A 5 9.77 -10.62 -2.29
CA THR A 5 9.24 -9.25 -2.43
C THR A 5 8.88 -8.89 -3.87
N CYS A 6 9.59 -9.46 -4.85
CA CYS A 6 9.31 -9.25 -6.27
C CYS A 6 8.04 -10.01 -6.72
N VAL A 7 7.81 -11.22 -6.19
CA VAL A 7 6.60 -12.02 -6.47
C VAL A 7 5.34 -11.35 -5.89
N THR A 8 5.42 -10.71 -4.72
CA THR A 8 4.32 -9.92 -4.16
C THR A 8 3.88 -8.77 -5.06
N CYS A 9 4.83 -8.17 -5.81
CA CYS A 9 4.52 -7.16 -6.81
C CYS A 9 3.64 -7.74 -7.93
N ILE A 10 3.96 -8.92 -8.47
CA ILE A 10 3.21 -9.55 -9.59
C ILE A 10 1.72 -9.71 -9.24
N PHE A 11 1.42 -10.10 -7.99
CA PHE A 11 0.04 -10.21 -7.53
C PHE A 11 -0.68 -8.86 -7.50
N CYS A 12 0.02 -7.79 -7.06
CA CYS A 12 -0.51 -6.43 -7.15
C CYS A 12 -0.77 -6.03 -8.61
N PHE A 13 0.16 -6.32 -9.52
CA PHE A 13 0.03 -6.02 -10.96
C PHE A 13 -1.22 -6.64 -11.58
N GLN A 14 -1.51 -7.92 -11.27
CA GLN A 14 -2.69 -8.62 -11.76
C GLN A 14 -3.99 -7.93 -11.30
N MET A 15 -4.01 -7.41 -10.07
CA MET A 15 -5.18 -6.74 -9.49
C MET A 15 -5.39 -5.37 -10.14
N PHE A 16 -4.34 -4.56 -10.35
CA PHE A 16 -4.45 -3.25 -11.00
C PHE A 16 -4.72 -3.31 -12.51
N PHE A 17 -4.37 -4.41 -13.17
CA PHE A 17 -4.68 -4.62 -14.59
C PHE A 17 -6.18 -4.50 -14.88
N GLN A 18 -7.03 -4.93 -13.95
CA GLN A 18 -8.48 -4.82 -14.03
C GLN A 18 -8.97 -3.36 -14.06
N LEU A 19 -8.23 -2.44 -13.43
CA LEU A 19 -8.53 -1.00 -13.44
C LEU A 19 -8.01 -0.28 -14.70
N LYS A 20 -7.45 -1.00 -15.68
CA LYS A 20 -6.71 -0.44 -16.83
C LYS A 20 -5.58 0.51 -16.41
N MET A 21 -5.05 0.32 -15.20
CA MET A 21 -3.96 1.10 -14.64
C MET A 21 -2.67 0.28 -14.72
N THR A 22 -1.63 0.87 -15.31
CA THR A 22 -0.29 0.29 -15.33
C THR A 22 0.52 0.90 -14.21
N ILE A 23 0.70 0.17 -13.11
CA ILE A 23 1.66 0.55 -12.07
C ILE A 23 3.04 0.16 -12.58
N MET A 24 3.99 1.08 -12.64
CA MET A 24 5.38 0.75 -12.99
C MET A 24 6.28 1.11 -11.82
N LEU A 25 7.09 0.14 -11.37
CA LEU A 25 8.09 0.39 -10.35
C LEU A 25 9.26 1.15 -10.98
N SER A 26 9.31 2.46 -10.78
CA SER A 26 10.41 3.31 -11.30
C SER A 26 11.68 3.19 -10.46
N SER A 27 11.54 2.86 -9.18
CA SER A 27 12.65 2.81 -8.23
C SER A 27 12.37 1.90 -7.05
N LEU A 28 13.42 1.24 -6.57
CA LEU A 28 13.44 0.55 -5.29
C LEU A 28 14.67 1.02 -4.49
N GLU A 29 14.46 1.41 -3.25
CA GLU A 29 15.53 1.77 -2.31
C GLU A 29 15.43 0.88 -1.08
N VAL A 30 16.56 0.29 -0.68
CA VAL A 30 16.65 -0.61 0.48
C VAL A 30 17.57 0.03 1.51
N TRP A 31 17.07 0.24 2.72
CA TRP A 31 17.82 0.83 3.82
C TRP A 31 18.48 -0.26 4.68
N SER A 32 19.64 -0.74 4.24
CA SER A 32 20.36 -1.84 4.90
C SER A 32 21.16 -1.42 6.14
N ASP A 33 21.72 -0.20 6.13
CA ASP A 33 22.67 0.22 7.18
C ASP A 33 21.94 0.86 8.38
N GLN A 34 21.19 1.93 8.11
CA GLN A 34 20.39 2.64 9.10
C GLN A 34 19.13 3.17 8.43
N SER A 35 18.02 3.10 9.17
CA SER A 35 16.75 3.69 8.73
C SER A 35 16.92 5.20 8.54
N LYS A 36 16.56 5.72 7.37
CA LYS A 36 16.68 7.15 7.05
C LYS A 36 15.68 8.01 7.83
N ILE A 37 14.64 7.39 8.37
CA ILE A 37 13.65 8.00 9.26
C ILE A 37 13.52 7.18 10.53
N SER A 38 13.05 7.82 11.61
CA SER A 38 12.67 7.10 12.82
C SER A 38 11.42 6.25 12.54
N THR A 39 11.57 4.93 12.70
CA THR A 39 10.50 3.94 12.54
C THR A 39 9.70 3.70 13.81
N SER A 40 9.88 4.50 14.87
CA SER A 40 9.11 4.42 16.11
C SER A 40 7.84 5.28 16.06
N GLY A 41 6.84 4.90 16.85
CA GLY A 41 5.57 5.62 16.98
C GLY A 41 4.44 5.06 16.11
N ASP A 42 3.35 5.82 16.08
CA ASP A 42 2.15 5.52 15.31
C ASP A 42 2.41 5.58 13.79
N VAL A 43 1.57 4.91 13.00
CA VAL A 43 1.73 4.81 11.55
C VAL A 43 1.48 6.17 10.88
N ASP A 44 0.62 7.01 11.45
CA ASP A 44 0.35 8.35 10.92
C ASP A 44 1.56 9.29 11.12
N GLU A 45 2.20 9.24 12.29
CA GLU A 45 3.44 9.99 12.54
C GLU A 45 4.56 9.52 11.61
N LEU A 46 4.65 8.22 11.39
CA LEU A 46 5.62 7.61 10.51
C LEU A 46 5.40 8.05 9.05
N LEU A 47 4.15 8.12 8.60
CA LEU A 47 3.79 8.65 7.29
C LEU A 47 4.19 10.12 7.14
N GLN A 48 3.96 10.96 8.15
CA GLN A 48 4.38 12.37 8.12
C GLN A 48 5.91 12.53 8.04
N ARG A 49 6.67 11.71 8.78
CA ARG A 49 8.13 11.70 8.70
C ARG A 49 8.62 11.21 7.33
N PHE A 50 7.99 10.17 6.79
CA PHE A 50 8.30 9.66 5.46
C PHE A 50 8.05 10.71 4.36
N LEU A 51 6.95 11.44 4.45
CA LEU A 51 6.65 12.57 3.56
C LEU A 51 7.69 13.67 3.65
N SER A 52 8.07 14.06 4.86
CA SER A 52 9.12 15.06 5.09
C SER A 52 10.47 14.63 4.50
N TRP A 53 10.80 13.33 4.61
CA TRP A 53 11.99 12.77 3.99
C TRP A 53 11.91 12.75 2.46
N LYS A 54 10.78 12.31 1.89
CA LYS A 54 10.52 12.30 0.44
C LYS A 54 10.70 13.69 -0.14
N GLN A 55 10.15 14.72 0.51
CA GLN A 55 10.27 16.11 0.05
C GLN A 55 11.70 16.65 0.12
N LYS A 56 12.53 16.20 1.06
CA LYS A 56 13.92 16.65 1.20
C LYS A 56 14.89 15.98 0.23
N PHE A 57 14.72 14.68 -0.02
CA PHE A 57 15.74 13.86 -0.72
C PHE A 57 15.36 13.47 -2.16
N SER A 58 14.10 13.54 -2.56
CA SER A 58 13.64 13.05 -3.87
C SER A 58 13.36 14.17 -4.89
N PHE A 59 14.37 15.01 -5.18
CA PHE A 59 14.25 16.12 -6.15
C PHE A 59 13.86 15.67 -7.58
N GLN A 60 14.21 14.45 -7.99
CA GLN A 60 13.86 13.90 -9.32
C GLN A 60 12.63 12.96 -9.31
N ARG A 61 12.19 12.45 -8.15
CA ARG A 61 11.09 11.47 -8.01
C ARG A 61 9.81 12.05 -7.44
N PHE A 62 9.70 13.37 -7.39
CA PHE A 62 8.54 14.08 -6.83
C PHE A 62 7.20 13.63 -7.43
N ARG A 63 7.17 13.26 -8.72
CA ARG A 63 5.93 12.87 -9.41
C ARG A 63 5.49 11.43 -9.14
N ASP A 64 6.38 10.59 -8.65
CA ASP A 64 6.08 9.17 -8.49
C ASP A 64 5.50 8.91 -7.11
N MET A 65 4.50 8.03 -7.05
CA MET A 65 3.93 7.56 -5.80
C MET A 65 4.96 6.68 -5.06
N ALA A 66 5.17 6.92 -3.77
CA ALA A 66 6.19 6.21 -2.99
C ALA A 66 5.57 5.44 -1.82
N TYR A 67 5.96 4.17 -1.66
CA TYR A 67 5.54 3.36 -0.51
C TYR A 67 6.74 2.95 0.32
N LEU A 68 6.64 3.18 1.63
CA LEU A 68 7.61 2.69 2.59
C LEU A 68 7.12 1.38 3.20
N LEU A 69 7.91 0.32 3.04
CA LEU A 69 7.62 -1.00 3.60
C LEU A 69 8.47 -1.21 4.86
N ILE A 70 7.83 -1.46 6.00
CA ILE A 70 8.54 -1.65 7.27
C ILE A 70 8.11 -2.97 7.93
N TYR A 71 9.09 -3.71 8.44
CA TYR A 71 8.84 -4.88 9.27
C TYR A 71 8.67 -4.48 10.74
N ARG A 72 7.59 -4.94 11.38
CA ARG A 72 7.37 -4.85 12.84
C ARG A 72 6.78 -6.17 13.36
N ASP A 73 7.22 -6.62 14.54
CA ASP A 73 6.72 -7.88 15.12
C ASP A 73 5.27 -7.78 15.63
N HIS A 74 4.86 -6.59 16.10
CA HIS A 74 3.51 -6.34 16.62
C HIS A 74 2.87 -5.22 15.81
N LEU A 75 1.70 -5.51 15.24
CA LEU A 75 0.94 -4.58 14.40
C LEU A 75 -0.39 -4.27 15.07
N ILE A 76 -0.66 -2.98 15.26
CA ILE A 76 -1.99 -2.46 15.60
C ILE A 76 -2.69 -2.00 14.32
N HIS A 77 -1.92 -1.46 13.37
CA HIS A 77 -2.37 -1.03 12.05
C HIS A 77 -1.49 -1.66 10.96
N VAL A 78 -2.05 -1.88 9.77
CA VAL A 78 -1.35 -2.48 8.63
C VAL A 78 -0.69 -1.46 7.70
N GLY A 79 -1.04 -0.18 7.84
CA GLY A 79 -0.49 0.90 7.03
C GLY A 79 -1.29 2.19 7.12
N ALA A 80 -0.78 3.25 6.48
CA ALA A 80 -1.42 4.56 6.38
C ALA A 80 -1.06 5.24 5.06
N THR A 81 -1.99 6.05 4.53
CA THR A 81 -1.82 6.81 3.28
C THR A 81 -2.82 7.97 3.25
N TYR A 82 -2.55 9.00 2.44
CA TYR A 82 -3.49 10.11 2.25
C TYR A 82 -4.56 9.76 1.24
N HIS A 83 -5.83 9.99 1.57
CA HIS A 83 -6.95 9.72 0.68
C HIS A 83 -7.01 10.68 -0.51
N GLY A 84 -7.12 10.15 -1.74
CA GLY A 84 -7.32 10.95 -2.96
C GLY A 84 -6.14 11.84 -3.37
N MET A 85 -4.96 11.60 -2.80
CA MET A 85 -3.77 12.43 -2.99
C MET A 85 -2.76 11.88 -4.01
N ALA A 86 -3.13 10.87 -4.79
CA ALA A 86 -2.25 10.26 -5.80
C ALA A 86 -1.69 11.25 -6.83
N CYS A 87 -2.45 12.29 -7.16
CA CYS A 87 -2.03 13.33 -8.11
C CYS A 87 -1.25 14.48 -7.47
N ASP A 88 -1.25 14.60 -6.14
CA ASP A 88 -0.43 15.58 -5.46
C ASP A 88 0.96 14.98 -5.17
N PRO A 89 2.03 15.43 -5.85
CA PRO A 89 3.38 14.90 -5.66
C PRO A 89 3.86 15.01 -4.21
N LYS A 90 3.32 15.98 -3.45
CA LYS A 90 3.65 16.16 -2.04
C LYS A 90 3.04 15.11 -1.15
N PHE A 91 1.89 14.52 -1.51
CA PHE A 91 1.10 13.62 -0.68
C PHE A 91 0.87 12.22 -1.30
N ALA A 92 1.39 11.98 -2.51
CA ALA A 92 1.45 10.67 -3.16
C ALA A 92 2.48 9.76 -2.47
N ALA A 93 2.17 9.36 -1.23
CA ALA A 93 2.98 8.48 -0.41
C ALA A 93 2.12 7.64 0.54
N GLY A 94 2.60 6.44 0.85
CA GLY A 94 2.00 5.55 1.85
C GLY A 94 3.04 4.78 2.63
N VAL A 95 2.63 4.25 3.78
CA VAL A 95 3.43 3.35 4.62
C VAL A 95 2.66 2.04 4.76
N ALA A 96 3.31 0.92 4.47
CA ALA A 96 2.78 -0.42 4.69
C ALA A 96 3.64 -1.16 5.71
N LEU A 97 2.97 -1.75 6.69
CA LEU A 97 3.62 -2.50 7.76
C LEU A 97 3.43 -4.01 7.53
N TYR A 98 4.53 -4.74 7.62
CA TYR A 98 4.58 -6.18 7.47
C TYR A 98 5.00 -6.83 8.80
N SER A 99 4.39 -7.97 9.14
CA SER A 99 4.82 -8.80 10.27
C SER A 99 4.83 -10.26 9.87
N LYS A 100 5.52 -11.08 10.66
CA LYS A 100 5.57 -12.53 10.48
C LYS A 100 4.20 -13.22 10.53
N ARG A 101 3.16 -12.55 11.08
CA ARG A 101 1.79 -13.09 11.16
C ARG A 101 0.98 -12.86 9.89
N ILE A 102 1.44 -11.97 9.00
CA ILE A 102 0.75 -11.62 7.75
C ILE A 102 1.40 -12.41 6.61
N THR A 103 0.58 -13.07 5.78
CA THR A 103 1.10 -13.77 4.60
C THR A 103 1.42 -12.78 3.48
N LEU A 104 2.17 -13.21 2.47
CA LEU A 104 2.53 -12.33 1.35
C LEU A 104 1.30 -11.89 0.54
N GLU A 105 0.29 -12.75 0.44
CA GLU A 105 -1.00 -12.48 -0.20
C GLU A 105 -1.81 -11.45 0.59
N ALA A 106 -1.85 -11.58 1.93
CA ALA A 106 -2.49 -10.58 2.76
C ALA A 106 -1.78 -9.23 2.66
N PHE A 107 -0.45 -9.23 2.56
CA PHE A 107 0.32 -8.01 2.38
C PHE A 107 0.11 -7.36 1.01
N SER A 108 -0.09 -8.13 -0.07
CA SER A 108 -0.43 -7.56 -1.37
C SER A 108 -1.81 -6.88 -1.35
N VAL A 109 -2.79 -7.47 -0.65
CA VAL A 109 -4.10 -6.82 -0.42
C VAL A 109 -3.94 -5.49 0.30
N VAL A 110 -3.12 -5.43 1.36
CA VAL A 110 -2.84 -4.16 2.07
C VAL A 110 -2.25 -3.11 1.14
N LEU A 111 -1.27 -3.48 0.30
CA LEU A 111 -0.69 -2.55 -0.66
C LEU A 111 -1.72 -2.04 -1.66
N VAL A 112 -2.56 -2.92 -2.18
CA VAL A 112 -3.63 -2.56 -3.12
C VAL A 112 -4.65 -1.64 -2.46
N GLN A 113 -5.04 -1.91 -1.22
CA GLN A 113 -5.94 -1.06 -0.44
C GLN A 113 -5.35 0.34 -0.25
N LEU A 114 -4.08 0.44 0.18
CA LEU A 114 -3.42 1.73 0.39
C LEU A 114 -3.28 2.51 -0.93
N LEU A 115 -2.95 1.83 -2.02
CA LEU A 115 -2.94 2.39 -3.36
C LEU A 115 -4.32 2.90 -3.78
N GLY A 116 -5.36 2.10 -3.55
CA GLY A 116 -6.75 2.47 -3.80
C GLY A 116 -7.16 3.72 -3.02
N ILE A 117 -6.85 3.78 -1.73
CA ILE A 117 -7.11 4.95 -0.88
C ILE A 117 -6.37 6.18 -1.41
N ASN A 118 -5.12 6.03 -1.80
CA ASN A 118 -4.36 7.14 -2.36
C ASN A 118 -4.96 7.65 -3.69
N LEU A 119 -5.54 6.75 -4.49
CA LEU A 119 -6.29 7.09 -5.71
C LEU A 119 -7.69 7.69 -5.44
N GLY A 120 -8.16 7.68 -4.19
CA GLY A 120 -9.45 8.25 -3.79
C GLY A 120 -10.58 7.23 -3.62
N LEU A 121 -10.25 5.94 -3.53
CA LEU A 121 -11.20 4.92 -3.11
C LEU A 121 -11.33 4.96 -1.58
N THR A 122 -12.54 4.79 -1.05
CA THR A 122 -12.76 4.61 0.39
C THR A 122 -12.90 3.14 0.73
N TYR A 123 -12.77 2.78 2.01
CA TYR A 123 -13.23 1.45 2.43
C TYR A 123 -14.70 1.29 2.04
N ASP A 124 -15.03 0.16 1.42
CA ASP A 124 -16.37 -0.10 0.93
C ASP A 124 -17.33 -0.19 2.12
N ASN A 125 -18.48 0.48 2.01
CA ASN A 125 -19.57 0.23 2.93
C ASN A 125 -20.17 -1.12 2.55
N ILE A 126 -19.97 -2.14 3.41
CA ILE A 126 -20.28 -3.56 3.19
C ILE A 126 -21.72 -3.76 2.68
N TYR A 127 -22.63 -2.84 2.97
CA TYR A 127 -24.05 -2.92 2.60
C TYR A 127 -24.37 -2.48 1.17
N ASN A 128 -23.51 -1.72 0.48
CA ASN A 128 -23.84 -1.09 -0.80
C ASN A 128 -22.88 -1.42 -1.96
N CYS A 129 -21.84 -2.24 -1.73
CA CYS A 129 -20.88 -2.62 -2.76
C CYS A 129 -21.03 -4.09 -3.15
N TYR A 130 -21.16 -4.35 -4.45
CA TYR A 130 -21.25 -5.70 -5.00
C TYR A 130 -19.93 -6.07 -5.65
N CYS A 131 -19.32 -7.17 -5.18
CA CYS A 131 -18.12 -7.76 -5.78
C CYS A 131 -18.43 -9.21 -6.15
N GLN A 132 -17.80 -9.70 -7.22
CA GLN A 132 -18.01 -11.07 -7.70
C GLN A 132 -17.36 -12.13 -6.78
N GLY A 133 -16.43 -11.70 -5.92
CA GLY A 133 -15.78 -12.52 -4.89
C GLY A 133 -16.49 -12.49 -3.54
N ALA A 134 -15.99 -13.29 -2.59
CA ALA A 134 -16.56 -13.38 -1.24
C ALA A 134 -16.37 -12.10 -0.41
N THR A 135 -15.35 -11.30 -0.74
CA THR A 135 -15.14 -9.96 -0.17
C THR A 135 -14.52 -9.02 -1.21
N CYS A 136 -14.84 -7.73 -1.08
CA CYS A 136 -14.23 -6.67 -1.86
C CYS A 136 -12.85 -6.34 -1.30
N ILE A 137 -11.85 -6.06 -2.16
CA ILE A 137 -10.51 -5.69 -1.70
C ILE A 137 -10.52 -4.44 -0.82
N MET A 138 -11.39 -3.48 -1.08
CA MET A 138 -11.54 -2.28 -0.26
C MET A 138 -12.35 -2.54 1.03
N SER A 139 -12.60 -3.79 1.43
CA SER A 139 -13.12 -4.11 2.76
C SER A 139 -11.94 -4.39 3.72
N PRO A 140 -12.00 -3.91 4.99
CA PRO A 140 -10.96 -4.22 5.99
C PRO A 140 -10.72 -5.72 6.19
N GLU A 141 -11.76 -6.54 6.01
CA GLU A 141 -11.74 -8.00 6.17
C GLU A 141 -10.98 -8.72 5.04
N ALA A 142 -10.73 -8.06 3.91
CA ALA A 142 -10.02 -8.64 2.76
C ALA A 142 -8.60 -9.09 3.09
N ILE A 143 -7.97 -8.50 4.11
CA ILE A 143 -6.64 -8.88 4.58
C ILE A 143 -6.64 -10.32 5.13
N PHE A 144 -7.74 -10.74 5.77
CA PHE A 144 -7.89 -12.09 6.32
C PHE A 144 -8.35 -13.12 5.27
N LEU A 145 -8.97 -12.65 4.19
CA LEU A 145 -9.51 -13.46 3.10
C LEU A 145 -8.75 -13.23 1.79
N ALA A 146 -7.44 -12.95 1.86
CA ALA A 146 -6.66 -12.46 0.73
C ALA A 146 -6.70 -13.36 -0.52
N VAL A 147 -6.90 -14.66 -0.35
CA VAL A 147 -7.03 -15.64 -1.44
C VAL A 147 -8.39 -15.53 -2.17
N ALA A 148 -9.40 -14.93 -1.54
CA ALA A 148 -10.77 -14.83 -2.04
C ALA A 148 -11.25 -13.39 -2.29
N ALA A 149 -10.38 -12.38 -2.14
CA ALA A 149 -10.72 -10.97 -2.30
C ALA A 149 -10.63 -10.51 -3.76
N TRP A 150 -11.64 -9.76 -4.24
CA TRP A 150 -11.72 -9.26 -5.63
C TRP A 150 -11.98 -7.75 -5.70
N MET A 151 -11.60 -7.11 -6.81
CA MET A 151 -11.82 -5.67 -7.00
C MET A 151 -13.28 -5.41 -7.36
N ASN A 152 -13.86 -4.36 -6.77
CA ASN A 152 -15.13 -3.81 -7.20
C ASN A 152 -14.92 -3.07 -8.54
N LEU A 153 -15.60 -3.52 -9.59
CA LEU A 153 -15.64 -2.87 -10.90
C LEU A 153 -17.07 -2.42 -11.23
N ASN A 154 -17.72 -1.69 -10.32
CA ASN A 154 -18.91 -0.93 -10.70
C ASN A 154 -18.48 0.32 -11.46
N ARG A 155 -18.44 0.20 -12.79
CA ARG A 155 -18.49 1.33 -13.71
C ARG A 155 -19.94 1.54 -14.15
#